data_AF-A0A2D6NH81-F1
#
_entry.id   AF-A0A2D6NH81-F1
#
_cell.length_a   1.000
_cell.length_b   1.000
_cell.length_c   1.000
_cell.angle_alpha   90.00
_cell.angle_beta   90.00
_cell.angle_gamma   90.00
#
_symmetry.space_group_name_H-M   'P 1'
#
loop_
_entity.id
_entity.type
_entity.pdbx_description
1 polymer ?
#
loop_
_entity_poly.entity_id
_entity_poly.type
_entity_poly.pdbx_seq_one_letter_code
_entity_poly.pdbx_strand_id
1 'polypeptide(L)'
;MAITTIKLHKETKERIDKLKDSHNESYDDVLKKILYILNNTRENPEKGKKILEQIETRRELMIKQEKDQKAEDREKKKVSSKKVVKKSK
;
A
#
# COMPACT_ATOMS: atom_id res chain seq x y z
N MET A 1 -3.17 -22.26 -13.64
CA MET A 1 -2.57 -21.04 -14.22
C MET A 1 -1.07 -21.22 -14.27
N ALA A 2 -0.44 -20.96 -15.41
CA ALA A 2 1.01 -21.01 -15.55
C ALA A 2 1.63 -19.73 -14.98
N ILE A 3 2.68 -19.88 -14.17
CA ILE A 3 3.42 -18.76 -13.57
C ILE A 3 4.69 -18.55 -14.39
N THR A 4 5.00 -17.31 -14.71
CA THR A 4 6.24 -16.90 -15.37
C THR A 4 7.02 -15.94 -14.49
N THR A 5 8.30 -15.76 -14.77
CA THR A 5 9.16 -14.83 -14.02
C THR A 5 9.58 -13.68 -14.91
N ILE A 6 9.50 -12.46 -14.38
CA ILE A 6 9.96 -11.24 -15.05
C ILE A 6 11.16 -10.70 -14.27
N LYS A 7 12.26 -10.43 -14.96
CA LYS A 7 13.41 -9.72 -14.37
C LYS A 7 13.20 -8.22 -14.54
N LEU A 8 13.39 -7.47 -13.46
CA LEU A 8 13.26 -6.02 -13.44
C LEU A 8 14.53 -5.40 -12.85
N HIS A 9 14.88 -4.20 -13.34
CA HIS A 9 15.86 -3.37 -12.65
C HIS A 9 15.31 -2.95 -11.28
N LYS A 10 16.21 -2.75 -10.30
CA LYS A 10 15.84 -2.38 -8.93
C LYS A 10 14.99 -1.10 -8.89
N GLU A 11 15.38 -0.09 -9.65
CA GLU A 11 14.64 1.17 -9.75
C GLU A 11 13.20 0.97 -10.24
N THR A 12 13.01 0.15 -11.28
CA THR A 12 11.67 -0.18 -11.80
C THR A 12 10.84 -0.92 -10.76
N LYS A 13 11.45 -1.90 -10.05
CA LYS A 13 10.79 -2.62 -8.97
C LYS A 13 10.34 -1.67 -7.85
N GLU A 14 11.21 -0.75 -7.43
CA GLU A 14 10.88 0.24 -6.39
C GLU A 14 9.75 1.18 -6.81
N ARG A 15 9.70 1.57 -8.09
CA ARG A 15 8.58 2.36 -8.62
C ARG A 15 7.28 1.58 -8.55
N ILE A 16 7.28 0.29 -8.92
CA ILE A 16 6.09 -0.57 -8.84
C ILE A 16 5.67 -0.79 -7.38
N ASP A 17 6.63 -0.97 -6.46
CA ASP A 17 6.36 -1.11 -5.03
C ASP A 17 5.63 0.11 -4.47
N LYS A 18 5.96 1.32 -4.96
CA LYS A 18 5.28 2.57 -4.59
C LYS A 18 3.87 2.71 -5.18
N LEU A 19 3.47 1.89 -6.14
CA LEU A 19 2.12 1.91 -6.73
C LEU A 19 1.13 0.99 -6.01
N LYS A 20 1.61 0.23 -5.02
CA LYS A 20 0.75 -0.60 -4.18
C LYS A 20 -0.16 0.27 -3.31
N ASP A 21 -1.45 -0.03 -3.31
CA ASP A 21 -2.45 0.60 -2.42
C ASP A 21 -2.89 -0.34 -1.30
N SER A 22 -2.30 -1.54 -1.23
CA SER A 22 -2.42 -2.49 -0.13
C SER A 22 -1.10 -3.23 0.10
N HIS A 23 -0.82 -3.61 1.36
CA HIS A 23 0.39 -4.33 1.74
C HIS A 23 0.48 -5.71 1.05
N ASN A 24 -0.66 -6.39 0.92
CA ASN A 24 -0.77 -7.76 0.42
C ASN A 24 -0.96 -7.84 -1.10
N GLU A 25 -0.93 -6.71 -1.81
CA GLU A 25 -1.10 -6.70 -3.26
C GLU A 25 0.08 -7.42 -3.95
N SER A 26 -0.17 -8.29 -4.92
CA SER A 26 0.91 -8.95 -5.66
C SER A 26 1.41 -8.07 -6.81
N TYR A 27 2.60 -8.37 -7.36
CA TYR A 27 3.07 -7.67 -8.57
C TYR A 27 2.12 -7.87 -9.76
N ASP A 28 1.52 -9.06 -9.88
CA ASP A 28 0.55 -9.34 -10.95
C ASP A 28 -0.71 -8.47 -10.81
N ASP A 29 -1.20 -8.25 -9.58
CA ASP A 29 -2.33 -7.36 -9.32
C ASP A 29 -2.00 -5.91 -9.67
N VAL A 30 -0.82 -5.41 -9.27
CA VAL A 30 -0.37 -4.05 -9.61
C VAL A 30 -0.26 -3.88 -11.12
N LEU A 31 0.33 -4.86 -11.82
CA LEU A 31 0.48 -4.81 -13.28
C LEU A 31 -0.88 -4.85 -13.98
N LYS A 32 -1.81 -5.70 -13.55
CA LYS A 32 -3.20 -5.73 -14.05
C LYS A 32 -3.90 -4.40 -13.84
N LYS A 33 -3.73 -3.78 -12.67
CA LYS A 33 -4.28 -2.45 -12.36
C LYS A 33 -3.72 -1.37 -13.29
N ILE A 34 -2.41 -1.37 -13.54
CA ILE A 34 -1.76 -0.44 -14.49
C ILE A 34 -2.34 -0.63 -15.90
N LEU A 35 -2.43 -1.87 -16.38
CA LEU A 35 -2.99 -2.18 -17.70
C LEU A 35 -4.46 -1.76 -17.80
N TYR A 36 -5.25 -1.98 -16.75
CA TYR A 36 -6.64 -1.56 -16.68
C TYR A 36 -6.78 -0.03 -16.79
N ILE A 37 -5.95 0.74 -16.07
CA ILE A 37 -5.94 2.21 -16.16
C ILE A 37 -5.55 2.66 -17.56
N LEU A 38 -4.51 2.08 -18.14
CA LEU A 38 -4.04 2.44 -19.49
C LEU A 38 -5.13 2.19 -20.54
N ASN A 39 -5.81 1.05 -20.47
CA ASN A 39 -6.89 0.70 -21.40
C ASN A 39 -8.08 1.68 -21.28
N ASN A 40 -8.52 1.98 -20.05
CA ASN A 40 -9.63 2.89 -19.83
C ASN A 40 -9.28 4.34 -20.20
N THR A 41 -8.06 4.78 -19.90
CA THR A 41 -7.59 6.12 -20.27
C THR A 41 -7.55 6.30 -21.78
N ARG A 42 -7.14 5.25 -22.52
CA ARG A 42 -7.11 5.27 -23.98
C ARG A 42 -8.50 5.36 -24.60
N GLU A 43 -9.49 4.67 -24.03
CA GLU A 43 -10.88 4.72 -24.48
C GLU A 43 -11.57 6.04 -24.10
N ASN A 44 -11.40 6.46 -22.85
CA ASN A 44 -11.98 7.68 -22.30
C ASN A 44 -11.08 8.24 -21.18
N PRO A 45 -10.39 9.38 -21.42
CA PRO A 45 -9.51 9.99 -20.43
C PRO A 45 -10.18 10.29 -19.08
N GLU A 46 -11.46 10.68 -19.07
CA GLU A 46 -12.20 10.98 -17.84
C GLU A 46 -12.46 9.74 -16.99
N LYS A 47 -12.67 8.57 -17.63
CA LYS A 47 -12.76 7.29 -16.89
C LYS A 47 -11.42 6.99 -16.22
N GLY A 48 -10.31 7.17 -16.96
CA GLY A 48 -8.96 7.01 -16.42
C GLY A 48 -8.70 7.89 -15.21
N LYS A 49 -9.07 9.17 -15.29
CA LYS A 49 -8.95 10.13 -14.19
C LYS A 49 -9.73 9.68 -12.94
N LYS A 50 -10.99 9.29 -13.09
CA LYS A 50 -11.80 8.79 -11.96
C LYS A 50 -11.22 7.55 -11.30
N ILE A 51 -10.68 6.62 -12.10
CA ILE A 51 -10.03 5.42 -11.56
C ILE A 51 -8.80 5.81 -10.74
N LEU A 52 -8.00 6.77 -11.21
CA LEU A 52 -6.82 7.26 -10.49
C LEU A 52 -7.22 7.91 -9.15
N GLU A 53 -8.26 8.74 -9.13
CA GLU A 53 -8.78 9.38 -7.89
C GLU A 53 -9.24 8.32 -6.86
N GLN A 54 -9.88 7.24 -7.30
CA GLN A 54 -10.27 6.13 -6.42
C GLN A 54 -9.08 5.37 -5.84
N ILE A 55 -8.00 5.21 -6.62
CA ILE A 55 -6.77 4.56 -6.15
C ILE A 55 -6.07 5.46 -5.13
N GLU A 56 -6.02 6.76 -5.37
CA GLU A 56 -5.44 7.73 -4.44
C GLU A 56 -6.19 7.73 -3.10
N THR A 57 -7.52 7.77 -3.13
CA THR A 57 -8.36 7.69 -1.92
C THR A 57 -8.07 6.43 -1.10
N ARG A 58 -7.97 5.26 -1.76
CA ARG A 58 -7.63 3.99 -1.07
C ARG A 58 -6.25 4.03 -0.45
N ARG A 59 -5.27 4.58 -1.17
CA ARG A 59 -3.91 4.72 -0.68
C ARG A 59 -3.82 5.62 0.55
N GLU A 60 -4.54 6.74 0.57
CA GLU A 60 -4.60 7.64 1.72
C GLU A 60 -5.17 6.95 2.95
N LEU A 61 -6.25 6.17 2.78
CA LEU A 61 -6.85 5.39 3.85
C LEU A 61 -5.87 4.35 4.42
N MET A 62 -5.14 3.64 3.55
CA MET A 62 -4.10 2.69 3.98
C MET A 62 -3.02 3.38 4.83
N ILE A 63 -2.51 4.53 4.36
CA ILE A 63 -1.48 5.30 5.06
C ILE A 63 -1.99 5.79 6.42
N LYS A 64 -3.26 6.22 6.48
CA LYS A 64 -3.89 6.66 7.73
C LYS A 64 -4.00 5.51 8.72
N GLN A 65 -4.51 4.36 8.29
CA GLN A 65 -4.60 3.14 9.12
C GLN A 65 -3.24 2.71 9.66
N GLU A 66 -2.19 2.75 8.83
CA GLU A 66 -0.83 2.47 9.29
C GLU A 66 -0.35 3.42 10.39
N LYS A 67 -0.64 4.72 10.26
CA LYS A 67 -0.24 5.73 11.24
C LYS A 67 -0.95 5.51 12.56
N ASP A 68 -2.26 5.26 12.51
CA ASP A 68 -3.09 5.02 13.69
C ASP A 68 -2.61 3.77 14.44
N GLN A 69 -2.33 2.68 13.70
CA GLN A 69 -1.84 1.43 14.28
C GLN A 69 -0.44 1.59 14.92
N LYS A 70 0.46 2.34 14.28
CA LYS A 70 1.77 2.68 14.85
C LYS A 70 1.65 3.55 16.11
N ALA A 71 0.65 4.42 16.18
CA ALA A 71 0.39 5.23 17.38
C ALA A 71 -0.08 4.36 18.55
N GLU A 72 -1.05 3.48 18.31
CA GLU A 72 -1.53 2.52 19.32
C GLU A 72 -0.40 1.63 19.86
N ASP A 73 0.45 1.10 18.98
CA ASP A 73 1.55 0.23 19.38
C ASP A 73 2.59 0.96 20.25
N ARG A 74 2.85 2.25 19.95
CA ARG A 74 3.71 3.10 20.79
C ARG A 74 3.09 3.35 22.15
N GLU A 75 1.78 3.54 22.22
CA GLU A 75 1.06 3.76 23.47
C GLU A 75 1.04 2.49 24.34
N LYS A 76 0.72 1.33 23.74
CA LYS A 76 0.79 0.01 24.41
C LYS A 76 2.19 -0.27 24.97
N LYS A 77 3.26 0.07 24.23
CA LYS A 77 4.66 -0.05 24.71
C LYS A 77 4.96 0.85 25.90
N LYS A 78 4.49 2.11 25.90
CA LYS A 78 4.67 3.05 27.03
C LYS A 78 3.93 2.62 28.30
N VAL A 79 2.75 2.01 28.16
CA VAL A 79 1.97 1.49 29.29
C VAL A 79 2.62 0.24 29.88
N SER A 80 3.14 -0.65 29.03
CA SER A 80 3.86 -1.86 29.45
C SER A 80 5.13 -1.50 30.25
N SER A 81 5.96 -0.57 29.75
CA SER A 81 7.19 -0.17 30.45
C SER A 81 6.93 0.53 31.80
N LYS A 82 5.87 1.36 31.92
CA LYS A 82 5.47 1.94 33.21
C LYS A 82 4.98 0.90 34.23
N LYS A 83 4.34 -0.19 33.79
CA LYS A 83 3.91 -1.30 34.69
C LYS A 83 5.10 -2.09 35.24
N VAL A 84 6.15 -2.30 34.44
CA VAL A 84 7.36 -3.03 34.86
C VAL A 84 8.14 -2.25 35.94
N VAL A 85 8.25 -0.93 35.80
CA VAL A 85 8.93 -0.07 36.80
C VAL A 85 8.19 -0.01 38.13
N LYS A 86 6.86 -0.08 38.14
CA LYS A 86 6.05 -0.09 39.39
C LYS A 86 6.03 -1.43 40.12
N LYS A 87 6.39 -2.54 39.46
CA LYS A 87 6.38 -3.89 40.06
C LYS A 87 7.70 -4.27 40.74
N SER A 88 8.72 -3.42 40.61
CA SER A 88 10.09 -3.65 41.10
C SER A 88 10.45 -2.76 42.30
N LYS A 89 9.46 -2.15 42.95
CA LYS A 89 9.61 -1.23 44.08
C LYS A 89 8.78 -1.69 45.26
#